data_AF-A0AAF1C3R5-F1
#
_entry.id   AF-A0AAF1C3R5-F1
#
_cell.length_a   1.000
_cell.length_b   1.000
_cell.length_c   1.000
_cell.angle_alpha   90.00
_cell.angle_beta   90.00
_cell.angle_gamma   90.00
#
_symmetry.space_group_name_H-M   'P 1'
#
loop_
_entity.id
_entity.type
_entity.pdbx_description
1 polymer ?
#
loop_
_entity_poly.entity_id
_entity_poly.type
_entity_poly.pdbx_seq_one_letter_code
_entity_poly.pdbx_strand_id
1 'polypeptide(L)'
;MLEEQDNVQENFIDVEKVNLTPNKIKLIYLGILALGIKLESMVIPISKSELDLVVEYLSKVLQKNEELIRRACSLLEQIENSEQNNYYGIVKEYLDNFFGLSESEETLSLNLTQEQKLSLALKVLTDLLFYSSRSGQRYLHKQLQCL
;
A
#
# COMPACT_ATOMS: atom_id res chain seq x y z
N MET A 1 33.22 -1.03 -41.05
CA MET A 1 31.96 -1.78 -41.12
C MET A 1 31.69 -2.18 -39.68
N LEU A 2 30.78 -1.44 -39.04
CA LEU A 2 30.48 -1.55 -37.61
C LEU A 2 29.46 -2.70 -37.49
N GLU A 3 29.82 -3.77 -36.80
CA GLU A 3 28.85 -4.83 -36.45
C GLU A 3 28.10 -4.41 -35.19
N GLU A 4 26.78 -4.44 -35.32
CA GLU A 4 25.78 -4.07 -34.33
C GLU A 4 25.87 -4.99 -33.11
N GLN A 5 26.04 -4.40 -31.93
CA GLN A 5 25.80 -5.11 -30.67
C GLN A 5 24.31 -5.05 -30.38
N ASP A 6 23.60 -6.14 -30.70
CA ASP A 6 22.25 -6.39 -30.19
C ASP A 6 22.31 -6.50 -28.66
N ASN A 7 21.87 -5.42 -28.01
CA ASN A 7 21.73 -5.32 -26.57
C ASN A 7 20.46 -6.09 -26.16
N VAL A 8 20.58 -7.41 -26.01
CA VAL A 8 19.56 -8.24 -25.36
C VAL A 8 19.57 -7.86 -23.88
N GLN A 9 18.69 -6.94 -23.52
CA GLN A 9 18.47 -6.57 -22.14
C GLN A 9 17.75 -7.73 -21.45
N GLU A 10 18.53 -8.67 -20.90
CA GLU A 10 18.05 -9.72 -20.02
C GLU A 10 17.29 -9.05 -18.86
N ASN A 11 15.96 -9.23 -18.86
CA ASN A 11 15.11 -8.85 -17.74
C ASN A 11 15.45 -9.77 -16.57
N PHE A 12 16.47 -9.39 -15.79
CA PHE A 12 16.71 -9.97 -14.48
C PHE A 12 15.52 -9.64 -13.59
N ILE A 13 14.59 -10.58 -13.50
CA ILE A 13 13.53 -10.56 -12.50
C ILE A 13 14.23 -10.62 -11.14
N ASP A 14 14.12 -9.54 -10.37
CA ASP A 14 14.65 -9.44 -9.01
C ASP A 14 13.81 -10.35 -8.09
N VAL A 15 14.27 -11.60 -7.92
CA VAL A 15 13.56 -12.68 -7.23
C VAL A 15 13.17 -12.30 -5.79
N GLU A 16 13.97 -11.46 -5.12
CA GLU A 16 13.64 -10.96 -3.77
C GLU A 16 12.46 -9.97 -3.79
N LYS A 17 12.36 -9.13 -4.83
CA LYS A 17 11.24 -8.19 -4.98
C LYS A 17 9.95 -8.85 -5.47
N VAL A 18 10.03 -9.89 -6.31
CA VAL A 18 8.87 -10.74 -6.69
C VAL A 18 8.18 -11.30 -5.45
N ASN A 19 8.97 -11.84 -4.53
CA ASN A 19 8.48 -12.50 -3.31
C ASN A 19 7.79 -11.54 -2.33
N LEU A 20 7.97 -10.22 -2.47
CA LEU A 20 7.40 -9.20 -1.60
C LEU A 20 6.11 -8.56 -2.15
N THR A 21 5.79 -8.75 -3.44
CA THR A 21 4.59 -8.18 -4.08
C THR A 21 3.29 -8.58 -3.38
N PRO A 22 3.07 -9.87 -3.01
CA PRO A 22 1.90 -10.27 -2.24
C PRO A 22 1.77 -9.54 -0.89
N ASN A 23 2.89 -9.36 -0.18
CA ASN A 23 2.89 -8.68 1.12
C ASN A 23 2.58 -7.18 0.98
N LYS A 24 3.10 -6.52 -0.08
CA LYS A 24 2.77 -5.13 -0.36
C LYS A 24 1.28 -4.95 -0.66
N ILE A 25 0.68 -5.86 -1.45
CA ILE A 25 -0.74 -5.81 -1.76
C ILE A 25 -1.59 -6.04 -0.50
N LYS A 26 -1.22 -7.01 0.34
CA LYS A 26 -1.85 -7.22 1.65
C LYS A 26 -1.80 -5.96 2.52
N LEU A 27 -0.66 -5.27 2.55
CA LEU A 27 -0.51 -4.02 3.30
C LEU A 27 -1.41 -2.91 2.76
N ILE A 28 -1.56 -2.81 1.44
CA ILE A 28 -2.48 -1.85 0.83
C ILE A 28 -3.93 -2.18 1.20
N TYR A 29 -4.35 -3.45 1.08
CA TYR A 29 -5.69 -3.88 1.50
C TYR A 29 -5.95 -3.59 2.98
N LEU A 30 -4.98 -3.94 3.84
CA LEU A 30 -5.04 -3.69 5.27
C LEU A 30 -5.20 -2.20 5.57
N GLY A 31 -4.41 -1.34 4.93
CA GLY A 31 -4.52 0.11 5.10
C GLY A 31 -5.87 0.68 4.64
N ILE A 32 -6.40 0.20 3.50
CA ILE A 32 -7.70 0.63 2.98
C ILE A 32 -8.82 0.24 3.95
N LEU A 33 -8.84 -1.02 4.40
CA LEU A 33 -9.85 -1.51 5.33
C LEU A 33 -9.74 -0.83 6.70
N ALA A 34 -8.53 -0.56 7.17
CA ALA A 34 -8.29 0.14 8.42
C ALA A 34 -8.84 1.58 8.42
N LEU A 35 -8.87 2.24 7.25
CA LEU A 35 -9.55 3.53 7.06
C LEU A 35 -11.09 3.43 6.99
N GLY A 36 -11.65 2.22 7.11
CA GLY A 36 -13.08 1.97 6.97
C GLY A 36 -13.58 1.99 5.53
N ILE A 37 -12.67 1.98 4.54
CA ILE A 37 -13.02 1.94 3.12
C ILE A 37 -13.33 0.48 2.74
N LYS A 38 -14.52 0.24 2.21
CA LYS A 38 -14.94 -1.11 1.82
C LYS A 38 -14.29 -1.53 0.50
N LEU A 39 -13.79 -2.76 0.47
CA LEU A 39 -13.32 -3.44 -0.73
C LEU A 39 -14.38 -4.45 -1.19
N GLU A 40 -14.66 -4.47 -2.49
CA GLU A 40 -15.57 -5.42 -3.12
C GLU A 40 -14.89 -6.77 -3.38
N SER A 41 -13.56 -6.77 -3.51
CA SER A 41 -12.74 -7.96 -3.72
C SER A 41 -11.32 -7.74 -3.23
N MET A 42 -10.72 -8.79 -2.67
CA MET A 42 -9.30 -8.85 -2.31
C MET A 42 -8.65 -10.01 -3.04
N VAL A 43 -7.90 -9.69 -4.10
CA VAL A 43 -7.21 -10.68 -4.93
C VAL A 43 -5.71 -10.49 -4.77
N ILE A 44 -4.98 -11.57 -4.54
CA ILE A 44 -3.52 -11.58 -4.64
C ILE A 44 -3.19 -12.05 -6.06
N PRO A 45 -2.66 -11.15 -6.92
CA PRO A 45 -2.42 -11.48 -8.32
C PRO A 45 -1.30 -12.51 -8.45
N ILE A 46 -1.54 -13.55 -9.24
CA ILE A 46 -0.52 -14.57 -9.59
C ILE A 46 0.07 -14.35 -10.99
N SER A 47 -0.53 -13.44 -11.77
CA SER A 47 -0.10 -13.08 -13.11
C SER A 47 0.00 -11.57 -13.29
N LYS A 48 0.79 -11.11 -14.27
CA LYS A 48 0.91 -9.69 -14.60
C LYS A 48 -0.44 -9.07 -14.98
N SER A 49 -1.26 -9.79 -15.75
CA SER A 49 -2.58 -9.32 -16.16
C SER A 49 -3.51 -9.12 -14.95
N GLU A 50 -3.48 -10.03 -13.97
CA GLU A 50 -4.21 -9.85 -12.71
C GLU A 50 -3.66 -8.67 -11.91
N LEU A 51 -2.34 -8.48 -11.89
CA LEU A 51 -1.74 -7.35 -11.20
C LEU A 51 -2.22 -6.03 -11.80
N ASP A 52 -2.25 -5.91 -13.13
CA ASP A 52 -2.73 -4.69 -13.81
C ASP A 52 -4.19 -4.39 -13.44
N LEU A 53 -5.05 -5.41 -13.37
CA LEU A 53 -6.45 -5.27 -12.93
C LEU A 53 -6.56 -4.84 -11.46
N VAL A 54 -5.77 -5.45 -10.56
CA VAL A 54 -5.73 -5.08 -9.14
C VAL A 54 -5.25 -3.65 -8.97
N VAL A 55 -4.22 -3.23 -9.70
CA VAL A 55 -3.70 -1.85 -9.68
C VAL A 55 -4.75 -0.85 -10.13
N GLU A 56 -5.45 -1.12 -11.23
CA GLU A 56 -6.53 -0.27 -11.72
C GLU A 56 -7.67 -0.16 -10.70
N TYR A 57 -8.10 -1.30 -10.15
CA TYR A 57 -9.14 -1.35 -9.13
C TYR A 57 -8.77 -0.55 -7.88
N LEU A 58 -7.60 -0.82 -7.30
CA LEU A 58 -7.11 -0.14 -6.10
C LEU A 58 -6.97 1.36 -6.33
N SER A 59 -6.42 1.76 -7.48
CA SER A 59 -6.27 3.18 -7.81
C SER A 59 -7.61 3.91 -7.85
N LYS A 60 -8.65 3.29 -8.43
CA LYS A 60 -10.01 3.85 -8.45
C LYS A 60 -10.61 3.94 -7.06
N VAL A 61 -10.44 2.92 -6.22
CA VAL A 61 -10.91 2.94 -4.82
C VAL A 61 -10.24 4.08 -4.05
N LEU A 62 -8.92 4.22 -4.18
CA LEU A 62 -8.14 5.23 -3.47
C LEU A 62 -8.48 6.65 -3.93
N GLN A 63 -8.60 6.87 -5.24
CA GLN A 63 -9.00 8.16 -5.80
C GLN A 63 -10.40 8.57 -5.35
N LYS A 64 -11.36 7.63 -5.29
CA LYS A 64 -12.71 7.89 -4.77
C LYS A 64 -12.73 8.33 -3.31
N ASN A 65 -11.70 7.96 -2.54
CA ASN A 65 -11.57 8.25 -1.12
C ASN A 65 -10.39 9.22 -0.81
N GLU A 66 -9.90 9.97 -1.80
CA GLU A 66 -8.73 10.84 -1.67
C GLU A 66 -8.88 11.83 -0.50
N GLU A 67 -10.04 12.47 -0.35
CA GLU A 67 -10.29 13.44 0.73
C GLU A 67 -10.20 12.83 2.13
N LEU A 68 -10.67 11.60 2.31
CA LEU A 68 -10.57 10.87 3.58
C LEU A 68 -9.10 10.59 3.91
N ILE A 69 -8.35 10.10 2.93
CA ILE A 69 -6.92 9.78 3.08
C ILE A 69 -6.12 11.05 3.36
N ARG A 70 -6.37 12.14 2.63
CA ARG A 70 -5.77 13.46 2.87
C ARG A 70 -6.02 13.95 4.29
N ARG A 71 -7.27 13.87 4.76
CA ARG A 71 -7.63 14.28 6.12
C ARG A 71 -6.89 13.47 7.18
N ALA A 72 -6.76 12.15 6.99
CA ALA A 72 -6.01 11.30 7.89
C ALA A 72 -4.53 11.68 7.95
N CYS A 73 -3.88 11.90 6.79
CA CYS A 73 -2.48 12.33 6.73
C CYS A 73 -2.27 13.74 7.31
N SER A 74 -3.15 14.70 7.03
CA SER A 74 -3.06 16.05 7.62
C SER A 74 -3.21 16.01 9.15
N LEU A 75 -4.04 15.11 9.69
CA LEU A 75 -4.16 14.93 11.13
C LEU A 75 -2.89 14.28 11.71
N LEU A 76 -2.33 13.29 11.03
CA LEU A 76 -1.07 12.68 11.42
C LEU A 76 0.06 13.72 11.52
N GLU A 77 0.21 14.55 10.50
CA GLU A 77 1.20 15.64 10.48
C GLU A 77 0.98 16.62 11.65
N GLN A 78 -0.26 16.96 12.00
CA GLN A 78 -0.55 17.80 13.16
C GLN A 78 -0.15 17.12 14.48
N ILE A 79 -0.38 15.81 14.61
CA ILE A 79 -0.01 15.03 15.80
C ILE A 79 1.51 15.01 15.96
N GLU A 80 2.25 14.73 14.88
CA GLU A 80 3.72 14.67 14.89
C GLU A 80 4.38 16.01 15.23
N ASN A 81 3.70 17.12 14.94
CA ASN A 81 4.15 18.47 15.29
C ASN A 81 3.65 18.94 16.68
N SER A 82 2.89 18.11 17.39
CA SER A 82 2.34 18.45 18.71
C SER A 82 3.22 17.96 19.85
N GLU A 83 3.24 18.67 20.98
CA GLU A 83 4.04 18.29 22.15
C GLU A 83 3.56 16.99 22.82
N GLN A 84 2.31 16.60 22.59
CA GLN A 84 1.67 15.47 23.27
C GLN A 84 1.82 14.14 22.51
N ASN A 85 2.12 14.17 21.20
CA ASN A 85 2.39 13.00 20.34
C ASN A 85 1.39 11.82 20.48
N ASN A 86 0.16 12.09 20.93
CA ASN A 86 -0.85 11.07 21.13
C ASN A 86 -1.75 11.00 19.89
N TYR A 87 -1.94 9.79 19.35
CA TYR A 87 -2.87 9.59 18.23
C TYR A 87 -4.32 9.75 18.68
N TYR A 88 -5.12 10.45 17.88
CA TYR A 88 -6.56 10.65 18.11
C TYR A 88 -7.35 10.68 16.80
N GLY A 89 -8.69 10.69 16.92
CA GLY A 89 -9.61 10.77 15.78
C GLY A 89 -9.36 9.66 14.75
N ILE A 90 -9.42 10.03 13.47
CA ILE A 90 -9.29 9.09 12.34
C ILE A 90 -7.93 8.36 12.33
N VAL A 91 -6.85 8.97 12.83
CA VAL A 91 -5.53 8.33 12.87
C VAL A 91 -5.49 7.25 13.94
N LYS A 92 -6.09 7.50 15.11
CA LYS A 92 -6.20 6.47 16.15
C LYS A 92 -7.09 5.31 15.70
N GLU A 93 -8.27 5.61 15.15
CA GLU A 93 -9.19 4.60 14.63
C GLU A 93 -8.52 3.74 13.53
N TYR A 94 -7.78 4.38 12.64
CA TYR A 94 -6.97 3.70 11.64
C TYR A 94 -5.96 2.73 12.26
N LEU A 95 -5.18 3.18 13.25
CA LEU A 95 -4.18 2.33 13.90
C LEU A 95 -4.82 1.16 14.65
N ASP A 96 -5.88 1.42 15.42
CA ASP A 96 -6.61 0.38 16.16
C ASP A 96 -7.16 -0.69 15.20
N ASN A 97 -7.77 -0.27 14.08
CA ASN A 97 -8.28 -1.17 13.06
C ASN A 97 -7.15 -1.92 12.33
N PHE A 98 -6.05 -1.23 12.00
CA PHE A 98 -4.91 -1.84 11.31
C PHE A 98 -4.31 -2.95 12.15
N PHE A 99 -4.11 -2.72 13.45
CA PHE A 99 -3.61 -3.74 14.37
C PHE A 99 -4.58 -4.89 14.51
N GLY A 100 -5.87 -4.61 14.75
CA GLY A 100 -6.90 -5.64 14.87
C GLY A 100 -6.97 -6.53 13.62
N LEU A 101 -7.09 -5.93 12.44
CA LEU A 101 -7.16 -6.66 11.17
C LEU A 101 -5.88 -7.45 10.86
N SER A 102 -4.70 -6.92 11.22
CA SER A 102 -3.42 -7.65 11.01
C SER A 102 -3.30 -8.93 11.84
N GLU A 103 -4.10 -9.06 12.91
CA GLU A 103 -4.10 -10.19 13.83
C GLU A 103 -5.29 -11.13 13.58
N SER A 104 -6.45 -10.58 13.19
CA SER A 104 -7.68 -11.35 13.04
C SER A 104 -7.88 -11.93 11.64
N GLU A 105 -7.37 -11.27 10.60
CA GLU A 105 -7.60 -11.67 9.21
C GLU A 105 -6.42 -12.50 8.68
N GLU A 106 -6.57 -13.82 8.60
CA GLU A 106 -5.51 -14.74 8.15
C GLU A 106 -4.95 -14.34 6.76
N THR A 107 -5.82 -13.86 5.87
CA THR A 107 -5.44 -13.40 4.52
C THR A 107 -4.54 -12.16 4.51
N LEU A 108 -4.67 -11.31 5.53
CA LEU A 108 -3.91 -10.07 5.73
C LEU A 108 -2.84 -10.20 6.82
N SER A 109 -2.75 -11.36 7.46
CA SER A 109 -1.78 -11.63 8.51
C SER A 109 -0.34 -11.43 8.00
N LEU A 110 0.44 -10.71 8.80
CA LEU A 110 1.86 -10.47 8.58
C LEU A 110 2.60 -10.73 9.89
N ASN A 111 3.68 -11.52 9.84
CA ASN A 111 4.53 -11.81 10.99
C ASN A 111 5.38 -10.58 11.33
N LEU A 112 4.80 -9.62 12.06
CA LEU A 112 5.41 -8.34 12.43
C LEU A 112 5.44 -8.16 13.94
N THR A 113 6.52 -7.57 14.45
CA THR A 113 6.56 -7.10 15.84
C THR A 113 5.68 -5.86 16.02
N GLN A 114 5.27 -5.55 17.25
CA GLN A 114 4.40 -4.38 17.52
C GLN A 114 5.02 -3.06 17.05
N GLU A 115 6.33 -2.87 17.23
CA GLU A 115 7.05 -1.68 16.76
C GLU A 115 7.06 -1.60 15.21
N GLN A 116 7.27 -2.74 14.54
CA GLN A 116 7.19 -2.82 13.08
C GLN A 116 5.77 -2.52 12.59
N LYS A 117 4.74 -3.00 13.28
CA LYS A 117 3.34 -2.76 12.92
C LYS A 117 3.01 -1.26 12.94
N LEU A 118 3.41 -0.53 13.99
CA LEU A 118 3.14 0.90 14.08
C LEU A 118 3.82 1.67 12.95
N SER A 119 5.13 1.49 12.78
CA SER A 119 5.90 2.15 11.73
C SER A 119 5.34 1.84 10.34
N LEU A 120 4.95 0.58 10.11
CA LEU A 120 4.40 0.13 8.85
C LEU A 120 2.98 0.68 8.61
N ALA A 121 2.13 0.74 9.63
CA ALA A 121 0.79 1.31 9.51
C ALA A 121 0.84 2.79 9.10
N LEU A 122 1.72 3.57 9.73
CA LEU A 122 1.92 4.99 9.39
C LEU A 122 2.48 5.15 7.98
N LYS A 123 3.47 4.32 7.62
CA LYS A 123 4.01 4.31 6.25
C LYS A 123 2.92 3.98 5.22
N VAL A 124 2.10 2.97 5.47
CA VAL A 124 1.00 2.59 4.58
C VAL A 124 0.03 3.75 4.42
N LEU A 125 -0.36 4.43 5.50
CA LEU A 125 -1.25 5.60 5.44
C LEU A 125 -0.70 6.67 4.49
N THR A 126 0.58 6.99 4.61
CA THR A 126 1.27 7.95 3.73
C THR A 126 1.41 7.41 2.29
N ASP A 127 1.67 6.12 2.10
CA ASP A 127 1.70 5.50 0.77
C ASP A 127 0.33 5.61 0.07
N LEU A 128 -0.78 5.40 0.81
CA LEU A 128 -2.15 5.55 0.30
C LEU A 128 -2.43 6.98 -0.17
N LEU A 129 -1.86 8.00 0.48
CA LEU A 129 -1.95 9.39 0.02
C LEU A 129 -1.34 9.55 -1.38
N PHE A 130 -0.16 8.96 -1.63
CA PHE A 130 0.45 9.00 -2.95
C PHE A 130 -0.36 8.20 -3.98
N TYR A 131 -0.86 7.02 -3.62
CA TYR A 131 -1.66 6.17 -4.49
C TYR A 131 -3.04 6.75 -4.83
N SER A 132 -3.63 7.57 -3.95
CA SER A 132 -4.91 8.25 -4.21
C SER A 132 -4.79 9.46 -5.15
N SER A 133 -3.57 9.94 -5.42
CA SER A 133 -3.36 11.07 -6.31
C SER A 133 -3.69 10.75 -7.79
N ARG A 134 -3.78 11.79 -8.62
CA ARG A 134 -3.98 11.65 -10.09
C ARG A 134 -2.89 10.81 -10.77
N SER A 135 -1.66 10.85 -10.26
CA SER A 135 -0.53 10.04 -10.75
C SER A 135 -0.36 8.73 -9.97
N GLY A 136 -1.25 8.46 -9.03
CA GLY A 136 -1.13 7.36 -8.06
C GLY A 136 -1.17 5.98 -8.69
N GLN A 137 -1.92 5.78 -9.78
CA GLN A 137 -1.93 4.52 -10.52
C GLN A 137 -0.55 4.16 -11.07
N ARG A 138 0.18 5.14 -11.64
CA ARG A 138 1.55 4.93 -12.12
C ARG A 138 2.51 4.64 -10.97
N TYR A 139 2.33 5.29 -9.83
CA TYR A 139 3.15 5.05 -8.64
C TYR A 139 2.91 3.65 -8.06
N LEU A 140 1.64 3.25 -7.94
CA LEU A 140 1.22 1.93 -7.48
C LEU A 140 1.77 0.83 -8.40
N HIS A 141 1.67 1.04 -9.71
CA HIS A 141 2.25 0.15 -10.71
C HIS A 141 3.75 -0.01 -10.52
N LYS A 142 4.51 1.09 -10.42
CA LYS A 142 5.96 1.06 -10.16
C LYS A 142 6.31 0.35 -8.85
N GLN A 143 5.49 0.46 -7.82
CA GLN A 143 5.71 -0.18 -6.53
C GLN A 143 5.46 -1.70 -6.55
N LEU A 144 4.57 -2.17 -7.44
CA LEU A 144 4.14 -3.57 -7.53
C LEU A 144 4.71 -4.34 -8.75
N GLN A 145 5.27 -3.64 -9.74
CA GLN A 145 5.83 -4.22 -10.99
C GLN A 145 7.17 -4.96 -10.83
N CYS A 146 7.39 -5.63 -9.71
CA CYS A 146 8.54 -6.54 -9.57
C CYS A 146 8.15 -8.00 -9.86
N LEU A 147 7.19 -8.25 -10.78
CA LEU A 147 6.82 -9.57 -11.30
C LEU A 147 7.40 -9.78 -12.70
#